data_AF-A0A3B6RT65-F1
#
_entry.id   AF-A0A3B6RT65-F1
#
_cell.length_a   1.000
_cell.length_b   1.000
_cell.length_c   1.000
_cell.angle_alpha   90.00
_cell.angle_beta   90.00
_cell.angle_gamma   90.00
#
_symmetry.space_group_name_H-M   'P 1'
#
loop_
_entity.id
_entity.type
_entity.pdbx_description
1 polymer ?
#
loop_
_entity_poly.entity_id
_entity_poly.type
_entity_poly.pdbx_seq_one_letter_code
_entity_poly.pdbx_strand_id
1 'polypeptide(L)'
;MSSSASASRRSWPRYGAVPMTRCPACPRIAPLKRLVTTTDKNGNLGREFVKCESKPEQGKKLKQCTHFEWLDEYIERIQLEDASGELDLPLEAEKLGKFGSGASGSGAPGSAHSIGATVGDAVVMAELKKLNKQMKKLIELQKQGNLMGLMAGLFMFV
;
A
#
# COMPACT_ATOMS: atom_id res chain seq x y z
N MET A 1 17.33 -19.90 -43.63
CA MET A 1 17.20 -20.25 -42.21
C MET A 1 16.18 -19.30 -41.61
N SER A 2 14.96 -19.79 -41.33
CA SER A 2 13.90 -18.96 -40.76
C SER A 2 14.09 -18.91 -39.25
N SER A 3 14.60 -17.77 -38.76
CA SER A 3 14.72 -17.52 -37.33
C SER A 3 13.33 -17.23 -36.75
N SER A 4 12.67 -18.27 -36.24
CA SER A 4 11.50 -18.10 -35.37
C SER A 4 11.98 -17.51 -34.04
N ALA A 5 11.93 -16.19 -33.91
CA ALA A 5 12.05 -15.53 -32.62
C ALA A 5 10.88 -15.99 -31.75
N SER A 6 11.18 -16.84 -30.76
CA SER A 6 10.24 -17.13 -29.69
C SER A 6 10.02 -15.83 -28.93
N ALA A 7 8.97 -15.10 -29.28
CA ALA A 7 8.52 -13.95 -28.52
C ALA A 7 8.21 -14.46 -27.11
N SER A 8 9.07 -14.12 -26.16
CA SER A 8 8.78 -14.30 -24.74
C SER A 8 7.43 -13.66 -24.50
N ARG A 9 6.39 -14.48 -24.23
CA ARG A 9 5.04 -13.96 -24.01
C ARG A 9 5.16 -12.99 -22.84
N ARG A 10 4.83 -11.71 -23.06
CA ARG A 10 4.74 -10.74 -21.96
C ARG A 10 3.75 -11.33 -20.97
N SER A 11 4.24 -11.76 -19.82
CA SER A 11 3.42 -12.31 -18.75
C SER A 11 3.20 -11.23 -17.73
N TRP A 12 1.94 -11.06 -17.31
CA TRP A 12 1.60 -10.13 -16.24
C TRP A 12 2.06 -10.69 -14.90
N PRO A 13 2.50 -9.83 -13.97
CA PRO A 13 2.81 -10.24 -12.61
C PRO A 13 1.65 -10.99 -11.98
N ARG A 14 1.96 -12.02 -11.19
CA ARG A 14 0.99 -12.76 -10.40
C ARG A 14 1.11 -12.33 -8.95
N TYR A 15 0.04 -11.78 -8.42
CA TYR A 15 0.01 -11.32 -7.04
C TYR A 15 -0.47 -12.45 -6.12
N GLY A 16 0.06 -12.50 -4.90
CA GLY A 16 -0.35 -13.49 -3.88
C GLY A 16 -1.73 -13.20 -3.29
N ALA A 17 -1.93 -13.54 -2.03
CA ALA A 17 -3.09 -13.07 -1.28
C ALA A 17 -3.04 -11.53 -1.19
N VAL A 18 -4.14 -10.87 -1.60
CA VAL A 18 -4.29 -9.42 -1.54
C VAL A 18 -5.63 -9.15 -0.83
N PRO A 19 -5.68 -8.31 0.21
CA PRO A 19 -6.92 -8.02 0.91
C PRO A 19 -7.89 -7.31 -0.02
N MET A 20 -9.14 -7.75 -0.09
CA MET A 20 -10.19 -7.14 -0.94
C MET A 20 -11.04 -6.21 -0.08
N THR A 21 -10.84 -4.90 -0.21
CA THR A 21 -11.51 -3.86 0.56
C THR A 21 -12.87 -3.50 -0.05
N ARG A 22 -13.61 -2.65 0.66
CA ARG A 22 -14.87 -2.08 0.17
C ARG A 22 -14.65 -1.23 -1.09
N CYS A 23 -15.65 -1.16 -1.95
CA CYS A 23 -15.59 -0.30 -3.14
C CYS A 23 -15.48 1.18 -2.74
N PRO A 24 -14.47 1.93 -3.22
CA PRO A 24 -14.34 3.36 -2.91
C PRO A 24 -15.42 4.22 -3.60
N ALA A 25 -16.04 3.70 -4.66
CA ALA A 25 -16.99 4.43 -5.50
C ALA A 25 -18.47 4.20 -5.11
N CYS A 26 -18.77 3.40 -4.10
CA CYS A 26 -20.15 3.23 -3.64
C CYS A 26 -20.25 2.86 -2.16
N PRO A 27 -21.34 3.22 -1.46
CA PRO A 27 -21.48 3.02 -0.01
C PRO A 27 -21.71 1.55 0.40
N ARG A 28 -21.55 0.60 -0.52
CA ARG A 28 -21.85 -0.80 -0.28
C ARG A 28 -20.67 -1.46 0.43
N ILE A 29 -21.00 -2.28 1.43
CA ILE A 29 -20.01 -2.96 2.28
C ILE A 29 -19.40 -4.21 1.65
N ALA A 30 -19.99 -4.72 0.56
CA ALA A 30 -19.47 -5.90 -0.12
C ALA A 30 -18.06 -5.62 -0.66
N PRO A 31 -17.09 -6.52 -0.41
CA PRO A 31 -15.73 -6.34 -0.89
C PRO A 31 -15.67 -6.41 -2.41
N LEU A 32 -14.64 -5.78 -2.98
CA LEU A 32 -14.31 -5.91 -4.39
C LEU A 32 -14.00 -7.37 -4.76
N LYS A 33 -14.22 -7.70 -6.03
CA LYS A 33 -13.91 -9.01 -6.60
C LYS A 33 -12.67 -8.92 -7.46
N ARG A 34 -11.70 -9.78 -7.20
CA ARG A 34 -10.53 -9.99 -8.07
C ARG A 34 -10.90 -10.90 -9.22
N LEU A 35 -10.58 -10.48 -10.43
CA LEU A 35 -10.82 -11.19 -11.68
C LEU A 35 -9.55 -11.18 -12.54
N VAL A 36 -9.51 -12.07 -13.53
CA VAL A 36 -8.42 -12.18 -14.50
C VAL A 36 -8.98 -11.98 -15.89
N THR A 37 -8.30 -11.18 -16.70
CA THR A 37 -8.65 -11.01 -18.11
C THR A 37 -8.44 -12.33 -18.87
N THR A 38 -9.47 -12.73 -19.59
CA THR A 38 -9.45 -13.94 -20.44
C THR A 38 -9.21 -13.62 -21.91
N THR A 39 -9.21 -12.33 -22.28
CA THR A 39 -9.02 -11.88 -23.66
C THR A 39 -7.72 -11.13 -23.81
N ASP A 40 -7.03 -11.31 -24.94
CA ASP A 40 -5.79 -10.60 -25.25
C ASP A 40 -6.00 -9.19 -25.84
N LYS A 41 -7.06 -8.51 -25.41
CA LYS A 41 -7.30 -7.13 -25.83
C LYS A 41 -6.20 -6.25 -25.26
N ASN A 42 -5.48 -5.57 -26.14
CA ASN A 42 -4.39 -4.66 -25.79
C ASN A 42 -3.24 -5.34 -25.01
N GLY A 43 -3.00 -6.65 -25.23
CA GLY A 43 -1.94 -7.38 -24.54
C GLY A 43 -2.24 -7.68 -23.08
N ASN A 44 -3.49 -7.53 -22.63
CA ASN A 44 -3.85 -7.71 -21.24
C ASN A 44 -4.13 -9.16 -20.87
N LEU A 45 -3.94 -10.17 -21.74
CA LEU A 45 -4.30 -11.56 -21.40
C LEU A 45 -3.63 -12.03 -20.10
N GLY A 46 -4.44 -12.44 -19.12
CA GLY A 46 -3.94 -12.91 -17.83
C GLY A 46 -3.63 -11.81 -16.81
N ARG A 47 -3.80 -10.53 -17.16
CA ARG A 47 -3.73 -9.41 -16.21
C ARG A 47 -4.89 -9.46 -15.23
N GLU A 48 -4.59 -9.19 -13.98
CA GLU A 48 -5.57 -9.22 -12.90
C GLU A 48 -6.15 -7.83 -12.64
N PHE A 49 -7.43 -7.76 -12.31
CA PHE A 49 -8.14 -6.52 -12.03
C PHE A 49 -9.15 -6.74 -10.90
N VAL A 50 -9.62 -5.66 -10.29
CA VAL A 50 -10.72 -5.72 -9.34
C VAL A 50 -11.95 -4.99 -9.86
N LYS A 51 -13.13 -5.48 -9.48
CA LYS A 51 -14.41 -4.89 -9.87
C LYS A 51 -15.38 -4.90 -8.71
N CYS A 52 -16.24 -3.88 -8.66
CA CYS A 52 -17.38 -3.89 -7.77
C CYS A 52 -18.54 -4.68 -8.39
N GLU A 53 -18.89 -5.81 -7.78
CA GLU A 53 -20.03 -6.66 -8.20
C GLU A 53 -21.21 -6.60 -7.22
N SER A 54 -21.17 -5.65 -6.30
CA SER A 54 -22.20 -5.48 -5.29
C SER A 54 -23.57 -5.17 -5.93
N LYS A 55 -24.59 -5.89 -5.49
CA LYS A 55 -25.98 -5.65 -5.91
C LYS A 55 -26.56 -4.45 -5.15
N PRO A 56 -27.50 -3.70 -5.73
CA PRO A 56 -28.31 -2.77 -4.94
C PRO A 56 -29.06 -3.52 -3.85
N GLU A 57 -29.17 -2.90 -2.67
CA GLU A 57 -29.97 -3.45 -1.57
C GLU A 57 -31.45 -3.55 -1.98
N GLN A 58 -32.12 -4.60 -1.52
CA GLN A 58 -33.55 -4.80 -1.78
C GLN A 58 -34.33 -3.58 -1.28
N GLY A 59 -35.11 -2.96 -2.18
CA GLY A 59 -35.89 -1.75 -1.88
C GLY A 59 -35.17 -0.42 -2.13
N LYS A 60 -33.86 -0.39 -2.36
CA LYS A 60 -33.12 0.83 -2.72
C LYS A 60 -32.84 0.88 -4.23
N LYS A 61 -33.30 1.93 -4.90
CA LYS A 61 -33.00 2.21 -6.33
C LYS A 61 -31.57 2.74 -6.53
N LEU A 62 -30.56 2.03 -6.02
CA LEU A 62 -29.17 2.40 -6.27
C LEU A 62 -28.73 1.85 -7.64
N LYS A 63 -28.13 2.71 -8.46
CA LYS A 63 -27.55 2.28 -9.75
C LYS A 63 -26.45 1.23 -9.53
N GLN A 64 -26.31 0.31 -10.46
CA GLN A 64 -25.21 -0.65 -10.45
C GLN A 64 -23.86 0.08 -10.42
N CYS A 65 -22.95 -0.36 -9.56
CA CYS A 65 -21.60 0.20 -9.54
C CYS A 65 -20.81 -0.32 -10.75
N THR A 66 -20.06 0.57 -11.40
CA THR A 66 -19.20 0.23 -12.55
C THR A 66 -17.72 0.35 -12.21
N HIS A 67 -17.39 0.38 -10.91
CA HIS A 67 -16.01 0.55 -10.46
C HIS A 67 -15.13 -0.62 -10.92
N PHE A 68 -13.97 -0.25 -11.44
CA PHE A 68 -12.94 -1.09 -12.02
C PHE A 68 -11.60 -0.42 -11.76
N GLU A 69 -10.59 -1.21 -11.41
CA GLU A 69 -9.18 -0.80 -11.42
C GLU A 69 -8.29 -2.02 -11.64
N TRP A 70 -7.09 -1.80 -12.14
CA TRP A 70 -6.11 -2.87 -12.29
C TRP A 70 -5.54 -3.29 -10.93
N LEU A 71 -5.18 -4.57 -10.77
CA LEU A 71 -4.77 -5.08 -9.46
C LEU A 71 -3.46 -4.45 -8.97
N ASP A 72 -2.55 -4.07 -9.87
CA ASP A 72 -1.34 -3.32 -9.56
C ASP A 72 -1.66 -1.94 -8.96
N GLU A 73 -2.56 -1.18 -9.59
CA GLU A 73 -3.03 0.12 -9.10
C GLU A 73 -3.78 -0.03 -7.76
N TYR A 74 -4.56 -1.11 -7.60
CA TYR A 74 -5.25 -1.42 -6.36
C TYR A 74 -4.31 -1.63 -5.20
N ILE A 75 -3.27 -2.44 -5.41
CA ILE A 75 -2.27 -2.76 -4.40
C ILE A 75 -1.53 -1.49 -3.95
N GLU A 76 -1.19 -0.59 -4.87
CA GLU A 76 -0.57 0.70 -4.55
C GLU A 76 -1.49 1.56 -3.68
N ARG A 77 -2.79 1.62 -4.03
CA ARG A 77 -3.78 2.42 -3.30
C ARG A 77 -4.00 1.92 -1.88
N ILE A 78 -4.20 0.61 -1.68
CA ILE A 78 -4.45 0.07 -0.33
C ILE A 78 -3.23 0.22 0.57
N GLN A 79 -2.01 0.08 0.05
CA GLN A 79 -0.80 0.32 0.84
C GLN A 79 -0.68 1.78 1.28
N LEU A 80 -1.10 2.71 0.43
CA LEU A 80 -1.14 4.13 0.77
C LEU A 80 -2.22 4.45 1.81
N GLU A 81 -3.41 3.86 1.65
CA GLU A 81 -4.52 4.00 2.61
C GLU A 81 -4.14 3.44 3.99
N ASP A 82 -3.53 2.25 4.04
CA ASP A 82 -3.07 1.61 5.28
C ASP A 82 -2.00 2.46 6.01
N ALA A 83 -1.04 3.01 5.25
CA ALA A 83 -0.02 3.91 5.81
C ALA A 83 -0.60 5.23 6.36
N SER A 84 -1.76 5.66 5.85
CA SER A 84 -2.45 6.86 6.34
C SER A 84 -3.41 6.57 7.51
N GLY A 85 -3.90 5.34 7.66
CA GLY A 85 -4.84 4.93 8.69
C GLY A 85 -4.22 4.60 10.05
N GLU A 86 -2.91 4.39 10.14
CA GLU A 86 -2.21 4.09 11.40
C GLU A 86 -2.09 5.31 12.35
N LEU A 87 -2.50 6.50 11.91
CA LEU A 87 -2.49 7.72 12.72
C LEU A 87 -3.80 8.00 13.48
N ASP A 88 -4.82 7.14 13.38
CA ASP A 88 -6.17 7.42 13.92
C ASP A 88 -6.71 6.34 14.87
N LEU A 89 -5.89 5.94 15.86
CA LEU A 89 -6.36 5.15 17.01
C LEU A 89 -6.45 6.04 18.26
N PRO A 90 -7.65 6.29 18.81
CA PRO A 90 -7.81 6.70 20.20
C PRO A 90 -7.54 5.48 21.08
N LEU A 91 -6.40 5.49 21.77
CA LEU A 91 -6.09 4.55 22.84
C LEU A 91 -6.96 4.89 24.06
N GLU A 92 -8.24 4.49 24.04
CA GLU A 92 -9.12 4.59 25.20
C GLU A 92 -9.16 3.28 25.99
N ALA A 93 -9.04 3.47 27.30
CA ALA A 93 -8.84 2.48 28.32
C ALA A 93 -10.09 1.65 28.60
N GLU A 94 -9.94 0.34 28.76
CA GLU A 94 -10.91 -0.47 29.52
C GLU A 94 -10.19 -1.37 30.53
N LYS A 95 -10.19 -0.87 31.76
CA LYS A 95 -9.90 -1.55 33.02
C LYS A 95 -11.18 -2.24 33.50
N LEU A 96 -11.26 -3.58 33.51
CA LEU A 96 -12.08 -4.29 34.53
C LEU A 96 -11.84 -5.81 34.62
N GLY A 97 -11.59 -6.27 35.86
CA GLY A 97 -11.75 -7.66 36.34
C GLY A 97 -10.42 -8.30 36.79
N LYS A 98 -10.23 -8.90 37.98
CA LYS A 98 -11.17 -9.47 38.96
C LYS A 98 -10.38 -9.85 40.25
N PHE A 99 -10.81 -9.33 41.40
CA PHE A 99 -10.86 -9.89 42.79
C PHE A 99 -9.60 -10.30 43.58
N GLY A 100 -9.53 -9.81 44.83
CA GLY A 100 -8.74 -10.39 45.94
C GLY A 100 -8.65 -9.46 47.16
N SER A 101 -9.34 -9.82 48.25
CA SER A 101 -9.46 -9.11 49.53
C SER A 101 -8.14 -8.97 50.32
N GLY A 102 -8.01 -7.92 51.15
CA GLY A 102 -7.04 -7.91 52.27
C GLY A 102 -6.56 -6.51 52.67
N ALA A 103 -6.59 -6.22 53.96
CA ALA A 103 -6.49 -4.88 54.55
C ALA A 103 -5.06 -4.45 54.94
N SER A 104 -4.93 -3.12 55.13
CA SER A 104 -4.06 -2.44 56.11
C SER A 104 -2.56 -2.30 55.82
N GLY A 105 -2.07 -1.05 55.86
CA GLY A 105 -0.65 -0.76 55.96
C GLY A 105 -0.21 0.54 55.28
N SER A 106 -0.23 1.63 56.04
CA SER A 106 0.33 2.95 55.73
C SER A 106 1.84 2.96 55.47
N GLY A 107 2.29 3.73 54.46
CA GLY A 107 3.70 4.08 54.26
C GLY A 107 3.97 4.97 53.03
N ALA A 108 4.04 6.29 53.27
CA ALA A 108 4.82 7.39 52.65
C ALA A 108 5.29 7.37 51.15
N PRO A 109 5.57 8.55 50.56
CA PRO A 109 5.41 8.83 49.13
C PRO A 109 6.65 8.52 48.30
N GLY A 110 6.44 8.05 47.07
CA GLY A 110 7.52 7.71 46.15
C GLY A 110 7.18 8.03 44.70
N SER A 111 7.66 9.20 44.26
CA SER A 111 8.17 9.48 42.92
C SER A 111 7.30 9.18 41.70
N ALA A 112 6.76 10.26 41.13
CA ALA A 112 6.42 10.34 39.71
C ALA A 112 7.69 10.19 38.85
N HIS A 113 7.70 9.22 37.94
CA HIS A 113 8.51 9.21 36.72
C HIS A 113 7.50 8.89 35.60
N SER A 114 6.92 9.89 34.93
CA SER A 114 7.48 10.66 33.81
C SER A 114 8.13 9.77 32.74
N ILE A 115 7.38 9.58 31.65
CA ILE A 115 7.79 9.60 30.24
C ILE A 115 9.22 9.10 29.97
N GLY A 116 9.31 7.88 29.43
CA GLY A 116 10.49 7.35 28.75
C GLY A 116 10.22 7.16 27.26
N ALA A 117 9.81 8.21 26.55
CA ALA A 117 10.21 8.32 25.15
C ALA A 117 11.73 8.61 25.13
N THR A 118 12.35 8.41 23.97
CA THR A 118 13.72 8.84 23.61
C THR A 118 14.82 7.79 23.82
N VAL A 119 15.25 7.21 22.69
CA VAL A 119 16.62 7.28 22.13
C VAL A 119 16.64 6.47 20.82
N GLY A 120 15.90 5.36 20.74
CA GLY A 120 15.82 4.50 19.54
C GLY A 120 15.17 5.18 18.33
N ASP A 121 14.00 5.79 18.49
CA ASP A 121 13.24 6.36 17.37
C ASP A 121 13.90 7.58 16.73
N ALA A 122 14.62 8.38 17.50
CA ALA A 122 15.33 9.55 16.97
C ALA A 122 16.52 9.13 16.07
N VAL A 123 17.21 8.04 16.43
CA VAL A 123 18.31 7.47 15.63
C VAL A 123 17.76 6.85 14.34
N VAL A 124 16.67 6.08 14.44
CA VAL A 124 16.02 5.47 13.27
C VAL A 124 15.50 6.54 12.30
N MET A 125 14.89 7.61 12.81
CA MET A 125 14.40 8.72 11.98
C MET A 125 15.55 9.48 11.29
N ALA A 126 16.69 9.65 11.96
CA ALA A 126 17.87 10.28 11.39
C ALA A 126 18.47 9.45 10.24
N GLU A 127 18.57 8.12 10.41
CA GLU A 127 19.02 7.20 9.37
C GLU A 127 18.05 7.16 8.18
N LEU A 128 16.74 7.15 8.43
CA LEU A 128 15.74 7.18 7.35
C LEU A 128 15.83 8.47 6.51
N LYS A 129 15.99 9.64 7.15
CA LYS A 129 16.19 10.91 6.46
C LYS A 129 17.48 10.91 5.63
N LYS A 130 18.55 10.30 6.15
CA LYS A 130 19.84 10.17 5.46
C LYS A 130 19.73 9.28 4.22
N LEU A 131 19.05 8.14 4.32
CA LEU A 131 18.79 7.24 3.19
C LEU A 131 17.89 7.88 2.12
N ASN A 132 16.83 8.58 2.51
CA ASN A 132 15.95 9.30 1.58
C ASN A 132 16.73 10.37 0.79
N LYS A 133 17.61 11.13 1.46
CA LYS A 133 18.49 12.10 0.80
C LYS A 133 19.46 11.43 -0.18
N GLN A 134 20.02 10.28 0.17
CA GLN A 134 20.89 9.50 -0.72
C GLN A 134 20.15 9.02 -1.97
N MET A 135 18.91 8.54 -1.83
CA MET A 135 18.09 8.06 -2.95
C MET A 135 17.74 9.18 -3.95
N LYS A 136 17.35 10.36 -3.47
CA LYS A 136 17.08 11.51 -4.35
C LYS A 136 18.30 11.88 -5.20
N LYS A 137 19.49 11.87 -4.60
CA LYS A 137 20.75 12.16 -5.31
C LYS A 137 21.05 11.12 -6.39
N LEU A 138 20.74 9.84 -6.13
CA LEU A 138 20.97 8.76 -7.09
C LEU A 138 20.02 8.86 -8.30
N ILE A 139 18.75 9.19 -8.06
CA ILE A 139 17.76 9.42 -9.12
C ILE A 139 18.16 10.62 -9.99
N GLU A 140 18.64 11.71 -9.39
CA GLU A 140 19.08 12.90 -10.13
C GLU A 140 20.33 12.60 -10.99
N LEU A 141 21.30 11.86 -10.45
CA LEU A 141 22.47 11.39 -11.20
C LEU A 141 22.08 10.45 -12.35
N GLN A 142 21.14 9.52 -12.13
CA GLN A 142 20.62 8.66 -13.19
C GLN A 142 19.97 9.49 -14.30
N LYS A 143 19.17 10.50 -13.94
CA LYS A 143 18.53 11.40 -14.91
C LYS A 143 19.56 12.20 -15.71
N GLN A 144 20.61 12.71 -15.07
CA GLN A 144 21.71 13.42 -15.74
C GLN A 144 22.52 12.47 -16.65
N GLY A 145 22.84 11.26 -16.19
CA GLY A 145 23.54 10.26 -16.99
C GLY A 145 22.74 9.81 -18.21
N ASN A 146 21.42 9.66 -18.06
CA ASN A 146 20.53 9.34 -19.17
C ASN A 146 20.45 10.48 -20.20
N LEU A 147 20.42 11.74 -19.74
CA LEU A 147 20.47 12.91 -20.63
C LEU A 147 21.81 13.02 -21.36
N MET A 148 22.93 12.81 -20.67
CA MET A 148 24.28 12.79 -21.25
C MET A 148 24.45 11.66 -22.28
N GLY A 149 23.93 10.46 -22.00
CA GLY A 149 23.94 9.33 -22.92
C GLY A 149 23.12 9.58 -24.19
N LEU A 150 22.00 10.28 -24.07
CA LEU A 150 21.15 10.66 -25.20
C LEU A 150 21.83 11.70 -26.10
N MET A 151 22.53 12.67 -25.50
CA MET A 151 23.32 13.66 -26.25
C MET A 151 24.55 13.02 -26.92
N ALA A 152 25.27 12.12 -26.24
CA ALA A 152 26.41 11.41 -26.82
C ALA A 152 26.01 10.44 -27.95
N GLY A 153 24.84 9.80 -27.82
CA GLY A 153 24.26 8.96 -28.87
C GLY A 153 23.91 9.76 -30.13
N LEU A 154 23.50 11.02 -30.01
CA LEU A 154 23.17 11.85 -31.17
C LEU A 154 24.42 12.29 -31.97
N PHE A 155 25.58 12.45 -31.32
CA PHE A 155 26.84 12.82 -31.98
C PHE A 155 27.57 11.66 -32.67
N MET A 156 27.26 10.40 -32.34
CA MET A 156 27.89 9.21 -32.95
C MET A 156 27.17 8.73 -34.24
N PHE A 157 26.06 9.36 -34.62
CA PHE A 157 25.25 9.00 -35.81
C PHE A 157 25.16 10.15 -36.85
N VAL A 158 25.99 11.19 -36.73
CA VAL A 158 26.16 12.25 -37.75
C VAL A 158 27.47 12.04 -38.49
#